data_AF-A0A3L7SXS3-F1
#
_entry.id   AF-A0A3L7SXS3-F1
#
_cell.length_a   1.000
_cell.length_b   1.000
_cell.length_c   1.000
_cell.angle_alpha   90.00
_cell.angle_beta   90.00
_cell.angle_gamma   90.00
#
_symmetry.space_group_name_H-M   'P 1'
#
loop_
_entity.id
_entity.type
_entity.pdbx_description
1 polymer ?
#
loop_
_entity_poly.entity_id
_entity_poly.type
_entity_poly.pdbx_seq_one_letter_code
_entity_poly.pdbx_strand_id
1 'polypeptide(L)'
;MAFQESGKQRATRIQLDYYKKSTYLDRTKSTLVLICLLAAVGWMALVYAQGEKGQAAFSRGQVTKFHAAWNNNCTVCHSDFEPISKNSFSMKWLGHEAGKNLSGDARCESCHVAPVHHSNQKLESTPSCGGCHREHRGLDASIVRLPDSDCISCHKNMQAHLATGAAPKYAPKITSFATASQGHPDFKLLAEKMTDPGTVKFNHKLHLTPGVSRDPKGKPWTYSDISELERERFGFQKGMDLKAAIALNCNACHNLESADAKPSPGTFANMPKSVHAERSKGGVYQPIVYDVHCKACHPLSFDDSNKNESVPHRYQPEEIRTYLEGFYSKQLVLQTKEFSKPREVLPVPVPGKNPLTPMVESVKKQVDAKVSVAMNNLFLGKKTCGECHYEKGDTKSTNPGFAQIPKLIQTGLDPDSKAFQWFKDSRAGDPSKIVWPSIPSLWMPHAKFDHSAHRFMDCASCHGAANDSITKNDILLPGIDNCRSCHAPAKFVAGVAQAGVNHDCVECHNYHHGDQPYQGVGAAAWDPKILRTIEQMQKRIP
;
A
#
# COMPACT_ATOMS: atom_id res chain seq x y z
N MET A 1 59.33 -41.53 -33.98
CA MET A 1 60.00 -40.22 -33.83
C MET A 1 59.80 -39.44 -35.11
N ALA A 2 58.97 -38.39 -35.10
CA ALA A 2 58.84 -37.50 -36.25
C ALA A 2 60.02 -36.51 -36.22
N PHE A 3 60.77 -36.40 -37.32
CA PHE A 3 61.86 -35.44 -37.47
C PHE A 3 61.31 -34.02 -37.30
N GLN A 4 61.73 -33.32 -36.24
CA GLN A 4 61.49 -31.89 -36.12
C GLN A 4 62.41 -31.13 -37.07
N GLU A 5 61.82 -30.45 -38.05
CA GLU A 5 62.54 -29.55 -38.96
C GLU A 5 63.26 -28.44 -38.18
N SER A 6 64.53 -28.19 -38.55
CA SER A 6 65.29 -27.08 -37.98
C SER A 6 64.85 -25.72 -38.53
N GLY A 7 65.02 -24.65 -37.73
CA GLY A 7 64.71 -23.28 -38.15
C GLY A 7 65.43 -22.84 -39.44
N LYS A 8 66.64 -23.35 -39.71
CA LYS A 8 67.38 -23.12 -40.95
C LYS A 8 66.74 -23.78 -42.17
N GLN A 9 66.19 -24.99 -42.02
CA GLN A 9 65.48 -25.68 -43.10
C GLN A 9 64.15 -25.03 -43.46
N ARG A 10 63.49 -24.35 -42.50
CA ARG A 10 62.31 -23.52 -42.77
C ARG A 10 62.67 -22.24 -43.52
N ALA A 11 63.79 -21.60 -43.15
CA ALA A 11 64.21 -20.34 -43.76
C ALA A 11 64.58 -20.48 -45.25
N THR A 12 65.12 -21.62 -45.69
CA THR A 12 65.47 -21.86 -47.11
C THR A 12 64.28 -22.07 -48.04
N ARG A 13 63.07 -22.33 -47.51
CA ARG A 13 61.84 -22.47 -48.31
C ARG A 13 61.12 -21.14 -48.55
N ILE A 14 61.48 -20.09 -47.82
CA ILE A 14 60.89 -18.76 -47.99
C ILE A 14 61.66 -18.08 -49.13
N GLN A 15 61.02 -17.94 -50.30
CA GLN A 15 61.64 -17.26 -51.42
C GLN A 15 61.97 -15.81 -51.05
N LEU A 16 63.24 -15.41 -51.19
CA LEU A 16 63.74 -14.09 -50.78
C LEU A 16 63.13 -12.93 -51.59
N ASP A 17 62.38 -13.20 -52.66
CA ASP A 17 61.64 -12.22 -53.46
C ASP A 17 60.11 -12.27 -53.23
N TYR A 18 59.63 -12.96 -52.18
CA TYR A 18 58.19 -13.10 -51.90
C TYR A 18 57.45 -11.76 -51.77
N TYR A 19 58.14 -10.70 -51.31
CA TYR A 19 57.58 -9.35 -51.20
C TYR A 19 57.54 -8.58 -52.53
N LYS A 20 58.17 -9.09 -53.60
CA LYS A 20 58.21 -8.45 -54.93
C LYS A 20 57.13 -8.97 -55.87
N LYS A 21 56.43 -10.05 -55.51
CA LYS A 21 55.42 -10.70 -56.35
C LYS A 21 54.14 -10.94 -55.57
N SER A 22 53.04 -10.39 -56.07
CA SER A 22 51.71 -10.61 -55.49
C SER A 22 51.36 -12.10 -55.51
N THR A 23 51.14 -12.68 -54.32
CA THR A 23 50.82 -14.09 -54.17
C THR A 23 49.35 -14.37 -54.49
N TYR A 24 48.97 -15.65 -54.67
CA TYR A 24 47.56 -16.04 -54.83
C TYR A 24 46.68 -15.51 -53.69
N LEU A 25 47.17 -15.55 -52.45
CA LEU A 25 46.45 -15.02 -51.28
C LEU A 25 46.30 -13.50 -51.35
N ASP A 26 47.34 -12.76 -51.77
CA ASP A 26 47.27 -11.29 -51.89
C ASP A 26 46.27 -10.85 -52.96
N ARG A 27 46.27 -11.53 -54.12
CA ARG A 27 45.31 -11.28 -55.19
C ARG A 27 43.89 -11.61 -54.75
N THR A 28 43.71 -12.76 -54.11
CA THR A 28 42.39 -13.17 -53.60
C THR A 28 41.86 -12.18 -52.56
N LYS A 29 42.71 -11.75 -51.62
CA LYS A 29 42.36 -10.73 -50.62
C LYS A 29 41.99 -9.40 -51.29
N SER A 30 42.79 -8.94 -52.26
CA SER A 30 42.53 -7.67 -52.97
C SER A 30 41.23 -7.72 -53.77
N THR A 31 40.98 -8.83 -54.46
CA THR A 31 39.73 -9.06 -55.20
C THR A 31 38.53 -9.11 -54.27
N LEU A 32 38.61 -9.81 -53.14
CA LEU A 32 37.53 -9.85 -52.14
C LEU A 32 37.27 -8.47 -51.53
N VAL A 33 38.31 -7.69 -51.23
CA VAL A 33 38.17 -6.30 -50.76
C VAL A 33 37.46 -5.44 -51.80
N LEU A 34 37.82 -5.56 -53.08
CA LEU A 34 37.16 -4.85 -54.17
C LEU A 34 35.69 -5.27 -54.31
N ILE A 35 35.39 -6.56 -54.24
CA ILE A 35 34.01 -7.07 -54.28
C ILE A 35 33.19 -6.51 -53.13
N CYS A 36 33.73 -6.52 -51.89
CA CYS A 36 33.05 -5.95 -50.73
C CYS A 36 32.81 -4.44 -50.88
N LEU A 37 33.78 -3.69 -51.41
CA LEU A 37 33.62 -2.25 -51.68
C LEU A 37 32.54 -2.00 -52.73
N LEU A 38 32.57 -2.73 -53.85
CA LEU A 38 31.57 -2.60 -54.90
C LEU A 38 30.18 -3.02 -54.41
N ALA A 39 30.08 -4.05 -53.58
CA ALA A 39 28.82 -4.46 -52.95
C ALA A 39 28.29 -3.38 -51.99
N ALA A 40 29.15 -2.75 -51.18
CA ALA A 40 28.76 -1.67 -50.29
C ALA A 40 28.30 -0.42 -51.05
N VAL A 41 29.03 -0.02 -52.11
CA VAL A 41 28.65 1.10 -52.97
C VAL A 41 27.35 0.81 -53.73
N GLY A 42 27.23 -0.40 -54.30
CA GLY A 42 26.01 -0.85 -54.97
C GLY A 42 24.81 -0.85 -54.02
N TRP A 43 24.99 -1.31 -52.78
CA TRP A 43 23.96 -1.26 -51.74
C TRP A 43 23.54 0.18 -51.41
N MET A 44 24.50 1.09 -51.19
CA MET A 44 24.19 2.51 -50.94
C MET A 44 23.45 3.16 -52.11
N ALA A 45 23.86 2.87 -53.35
CA ALA A 45 23.19 3.38 -54.54
C ALA A 45 21.76 2.84 -54.69
N LEU A 46 21.54 1.55 -54.40
CA LEU A 46 20.20 0.93 -54.42
C LEU A 46 19.28 1.55 -53.36
N VAL A 47 19.78 1.77 -52.15
CA VAL A 47 19.04 2.44 -51.07
C VAL A 47 18.64 3.85 -51.49
N TYR A 48 19.57 4.62 -52.05
CA TYR A 48 19.30 6.00 -52.48
C TYR A 48 18.29 6.05 -53.63
N ALA A 49 18.40 5.14 -54.60
CA ALA A 49 17.48 5.03 -55.74
C ALA A 49 16.04 4.65 -55.33
N GLN A 50 15.85 4.00 -54.18
CA GLN A 50 14.53 3.65 -53.65
C GLN A 50 13.82 4.80 -52.92
N GLY A 51 14.45 5.98 -52.79
CA GLY A 51 13.85 7.18 -52.19
C GLY A 51 13.30 6.92 -50.79
N GLU A 52 12.05 7.31 -50.54
CA GLU A 52 11.38 7.15 -49.23
C GLU A 52 11.30 5.69 -48.78
N LYS A 53 11.15 4.73 -49.70
CA LYS A 53 11.10 3.29 -49.35
C LYS A 53 12.47 2.77 -48.90
N GLY A 54 13.55 3.26 -49.52
CA GLY A 54 14.92 2.96 -49.11
C GLY A 54 15.25 3.60 -47.76
N GLN A 55 14.81 4.83 -47.53
CA GLN A 55 14.97 5.51 -46.23
C GLN A 55 14.16 4.86 -45.11
N ALA A 56 12.97 4.33 -45.41
CA ALA A 56 12.15 3.60 -44.45
C ALA A 56 12.83 2.32 -43.94
N ALA A 57 13.75 1.72 -44.70
CA ALA A 57 14.55 0.57 -44.23
C ALA A 57 15.52 0.92 -43.08
N PHE A 58 15.83 2.22 -42.92
CA PHE A 58 16.67 2.74 -41.83
C PHE A 58 15.86 3.52 -40.79
N SER A 59 14.59 3.84 -41.10
CA SER A 59 13.65 4.39 -40.13
C SER A 59 13.17 3.29 -39.21
N ARG A 60 13.25 3.50 -37.89
CA ARG A 60 12.81 2.52 -36.89
C ARG A 60 11.28 2.34 -36.85
N GLY A 61 10.52 3.10 -37.65
CA GLY A 61 9.06 3.09 -37.65
C GLY A 61 8.47 4.21 -36.79
N GLN A 62 7.14 4.28 -36.72
CA GLN A 62 6.43 5.30 -35.94
C GLN A 62 6.60 5.10 -34.44
N VAL A 63 6.64 6.21 -33.70
CA VAL A 63 6.58 6.21 -32.24
C VAL A 63 5.16 5.88 -31.75
N THR A 64 5.01 5.52 -30.48
CA THR A 64 3.73 5.20 -29.85
C THR A 64 2.75 6.38 -29.96
N LYS A 65 1.46 6.07 -29.88
CA LYS A 65 0.39 7.09 -29.95
C LYS A 65 0.55 8.25 -28.97
N PHE A 66 1.17 8.02 -27.81
CA PHE A 66 1.38 9.04 -26.78
C PHE A 66 2.46 10.04 -27.15
N HIS A 67 3.42 9.64 -27.97
CA HIS A 67 4.50 10.47 -28.49
C HIS A 67 4.31 10.85 -29.97
N ALA A 68 3.21 10.44 -30.59
CA ALA A 68 2.99 10.53 -32.04
C ALA A 68 3.05 11.96 -32.60
N ALA A 69 2.83 12.99 -31.77
CA ALA A 69 3.02 14.40 -32.12
C ALA A 69 4.47 14.70 -32.55
N TRP A 70 5.44 13.90 -32.13
CA TRP A 70 6.86 14.06 -32.44
C TRP A 70 7.38 13.10 -33.52
N ASN A 71 6.51 12.38 -34.23
CA ASN A 71 6.90 11.46 -35.32
C ASN A 71 7.82 12.12 -36.37
N ASN A 72 7.64 13.42 -36.61
CA ASN A 72 8.43 14.20 -37.58
C ASN A 72 9.48 15.12 -36.93
N ASN A 73 9.66 15.03 -35.61
CA ASN A 73 10.62 15.86 -34.86
C ASN A 73 11.52 14.97 -34.00
N CYS A 74 12.43 14.25 -34.67
CA CYS A 74 13.33 13.29 -34.04
C CYS A 74 14.25 13.94 -32.99
N THR A 75 14.57 15.22 -33.16
CA THR A 75 15.40 16.01 -32.24
C THR A 75 14.72 16.32 -30.91
N VAL A 76 13.50 15.86 -30.66
CA VAL A 76 12.93 15.85 -29.30
C VAL A 76 13.64 14.78 -28.45
N CYS A 77 13.87 13.59 -29.02
CA CYS A 77 14.43 12.45 -28.28
C CYS A 77 15.88 12.11 -28.64
N HIS A 78 16.33 12.44 -29.86
CA HIS A 78 17.63 12.04 -30.40
C HIS A 78 18.63 13.19 -30.52
N SER A 79 19.84 12.99 -30.00
CA SER A 79 21.01 13.79 -30.34
C SER A 79 21.79 13.15 -31.48
N ASP A 80 22.42 13.99 -32.30
CA ASP A 80 23.20 13.53 -33.44
C ASP A 80 24.32 12.58 -32.99
N PHE A 81 24.39 11.43 -33.68
CA PHE A 81 25.42 10.40 -33.47
C PHE A 81 25.51 9.80 -32.06
N GLU A 82 24.50 10.03 -31.20
CA GLU A 82 24.42 9.43 -29.87
C GLU A 82 23.24 8.45 -29.80
N PRO A 83 23.46 7.20 -29.38
CA PRO A 83 22.37 6.25 -29.22
C PRO A 83 21.47 6.62 -28.04
N ILE A 84 20.18 6.31 -28.12
CA ILE A 84 19.23 6.49 -26.99
C ILE A 84 19.39 5.41 -25.91
N SER A 85 20.02 4.28 -26.27
CA SER A 85 20.20 3.13 -25.41
C SER A 85 21.66 2.88 -25.09
N LYS A 86 22.00 2.79 -23.79
CA LYS A 86 23.31 2.27 -23.34
C LYS A 86 23.54 0.85 -23.84
N ASN A 87 22.49 0.08 -24.07
CA ASN A 87 22.59 -1.31 -24.56
C ASN A 87 22.87 -1.41 -26.07
N SER A 88 23.07 -0.28 -26.76
CA SER A 88 23.40 -0.24 -28.18
C SER A 88 24.79 -0.85 -28.46
N PHE A 89 24.93 -1.40 -29.66
CA PHE A 89 26.18 -2.05 -30.09
C PHE A 89 27.40 -1.11 -30.03
N SER A 90 27.22 0.16 -30.41
CA SER A 90 28.30 1.17 -30.38
C SER A 90 28.82 1.42 -28.96
N MET A 91 27.92 1.55 -27.96
CA MET A 91 28.29 1.75 -26.56
C MET A 91 28.97 0.51 -25.98
N LYS A 92 28.54 -0.69 -26.37
CA LYS A 92 29.17 -1.95 -25.95
C LYS A 92 30.62 -2.08 -26.44
N TRP A 93 30.97 -1.44 -27.57
CA TRP A 93 32.30 -1.51 -28.19
C TRP A 93 33.23 -0.38 -27.73
N LEU A 94 32.70 0.83 -27.54
CA LEU A 94 33.45 2.02 -27.09
C LEU A 94 33.63 2.09 -25.56
N GLY A 95 32.93 1.22 -24.82
CA GLY A 95 32.93 1.20 -23.36
C GLY A 95 31.85 2.09 -22.76
N HIS A 96 31.30 1.65 -21.63
CA HIS A 96 30.36 2.44 -20.84
C HIS A 96 31.15 3.26 -19.82
N GLU A 97 31.10 4.59 -19.90
CA GLU A 97 31.53 5.42 -18.78
C GLU A 97 30.53 5.27 -17.62
N ALA A 98 31.02 4.84 -16.46
CA ALA A 98 30.23 4.71 -15.24
C ALA A 98 29.49 6.01 -14.93
N GLY A 99 28.16 5.95 -14.77
CA GLY A 99 27.36 7.11 -14.38
C GLY A 99 27.17 8.19 -15.45
N LYS A 100 27.68 8.01 -16.69
CA LYS A 100 27.39 8.95 -17.78
C LYS A 100 25.92 8.84 -18.18
N ASN A 101 25.18 9.94 -18.08
CA ASN A 101 23.83 10.03 -18.62
C ASN A 101 23.93 10.31 -20.12
N LEU A 102 23.17 9.56 -20.92
CA LEU A 102 23.07 9.85 -22.34
C LEU A 102 22.24 11.12 -22.51
N SER A 103 22.52 11.92 -23.54
CA SER A 103 21.70 13.09 -23.82
C SER A 103 20.22 12.73 -24.09
N GLY A 104 19.97 11.49 -24.56
CA GLY A 104 18.63 10.92 -24.70
C GLY A 104 17.89 10.74 -23.36
N ASP A 105 18.59 10.43 -22.27
CA ASP A 105 17.99 10.34 -20.93
C ASP A 105 17.55 11.72 -20.45
N ALA A 106 18.44 12.72 -20.57
CA ALA A 106 18.12 14.11 -20.20
C ALA A 106 16.92 14.67 -20.99
N ARG A 107 16.74 14.25 -22.24
CA ARG A 107 15.59 14.62 -23.07
C ARG A 107 14.30 13.97 -22.59
N CYS A 108 14.31 12.68 -22.26
CA CYS A 108 13.17 12.04 -21.60
C CYS A 108 12.83 12.75 -20.29
N GLU A 109 13.85 13.05 -19.48
CA GLU A 109 13.72 13.68 -18.16
C GLU A 109 13.21 15.13 -18.21
N SER A 110 13.36 15.82 -19.34
CA SER A 110 12.81 17.17 -19.54
C SER A 110 11.28 17.22 -19.41
N CYS A 111 10.61 16.09 -19.65
CA CYS A 111 9.16 15.94 -19.57
C CYS A 111 8.71 14.89 -18.52
N HIS A 112 9.53 13.86 -18.27
CA HIS A 112 9.22 12.77 -17.34
C HIS A 112 10.15 12.78 -16.13
N VAL A 113 9.59 13.00 -14.94
CA VAL A 113 10.37 12.85 -13.70
C VAL A 113 10.40 11.37 -13.31
N ALA A 114 11.59 10.78 -13.26
CA ALA A 114 11.78 9.41 -12.79
C ALA A 114 12.95 9.35 -11.79
N PRO A 115 12.76 8.75 -10.60
CA PRO A 115 13.85 8.51 -9.67
C PRO A 115 14.73 7.38 -10.18
N VAL A 116 15.91 7.28 -9.59
CA VAL A 116 16.77 6.11 -9.74
C VAL A 116 15.99 4.82 -9.47
N HIS A 117 16.31 3.76 -10.22
CA HIS A 117 15.61 2.48 -10.09
C HIS A 117 15.74 1.89 -8.68
N HIS A 118 16.93 1.96 -8.07
CA HIS A 118 17.16 1.63 -6.67
C HIS A 118 18.45 2.32 -6.18
N SER A 119 18.54 2.65 -4.89
CA SER A 119 19.71 3.34 -4.30
C SER A 119 21.01 2.53 -4.42
N ASN A 120 20.90 1.21 -4.41
CA ASN A 120 22.05 0.28 -4.45
C ASN A 120 22.39 -0.21 -5.87
N GLN A 121 21.82 0.40 -6.92
CA GLN A 121 22.10 -0.01 -8.29
C GLN A 121 23.58 0.24 -8.66
N LYS A 122 24.16 -0.67 -9.42
CA LYS A 122 25.49 -0.48 -10.02
C LYS A 122 25.38 0.35 -11.29
N LEU A 123 25.92 1.57 -11.25
CA LEU A 123 25.77 2.59 -12.31
C LEU A 123 26.27 2.14 -13.68
N GLU A 124 27.29 1.28 -13.76
CA GLU A 124 27.81 0.75 -15.03
C GLU A 124 26.83 -0.21 -15.71
N SER A 125 25.91 -0.81 -14.94
CA SER A 125 24.90 -1.74 -15.44
C SER A 125 23.49 -1.16 -15.47
N THR A 126 23.31 0.10 -15.07
CA THR A 126 22.03 0.79 -15.12
C THR A 126 21.69 1.12 -16.58
N PRO A 127 20.57 0.61 -17.12
CA PRO A 127 20.13 0.96 -18.47
C PRO A 127 19.71 2.43 -18.54
N SER A 128 19.80 3.02 -19.73
CA SER A 128 19.16 4.31 -20.03
C SER A 128 17.65 4.13 -20.18
N CYS A 129 16.88 5.23 -20.20
CA CYS A 129 15.42 5.21 -20.35
C CYS A 129 15.01 4.35 -21.54
N GLY A 130 15.61 4.59 -22.72
CA GLY A 130 15.35 3.84 -23.95
C GLY A 130 15.86 2.40 -23.96
N GLY A 131 16.62 1.96 -22.95
CA GLY A 131 17.00 0.55 -22.77
C GLY A 131 15.84 -0.32 -22.32
N CYS A 132 14.97 0.22 -21.48
CA CYS A 132 13.77 -0.43 -20.96
C CYS A 132 12.52 0.06 -21.71
N HIS A 133 12.34 1.37 -21.81
CA HIS A 133 11.22 2.03 -22.49
C HIS A 133 11.47 2.14 -24.00
N ARG A 134 11.23 1.05 -24.72
CA ARG A 134 11.53 0.95 -26.16
C ARG A 134 10.45 1.58 -27.02
N GLU A 135 10.81 2.67 -27.67
CA GLU A 135 9.98 3.37 -28.67
C GLU A 135 10.18 2.78 -30.09
N HIS A 136 9.44 3.29 -31.07
CA HIS A 136 9.44 2.87 -32.47
C HIS A 136 8.90 1.45 -32.69
N ARG A 137 7.90 1.06 -31.90
CA ARG A 137 7.22 -0.24 -32.02
C ARG A 137 5.83 -0.12 -32.67
N GLY A 138 5.52 1.06 -33.21
CA GLY A 138 4.22 1.40 -33.79
C GLY A 138 3.29 2.10 -32.80
N LEU A 139 2.21 2.68 -33.33
CA LEU A 139 1.27 3.52 -32.58
C LEU A 139 0.60 2.80 -31.40
N ASP A 140 0.29 1.52 -31.58
CA ASP A 140 -0.44 0.71 -30.58
C ASP A 140 0.48 0.04 -29.56
N ALA A 141 1.80 0.17 -29.71
CA ALA A 141 2.72 -0.34 -28.71
C ALA A 141 2.62 0.46 -27.41
N SER A 142 2.89 -0.22 -26.30
CA SER A 142 3.00 0.43 -24.98
C SER A 142 4.47 0.60 -24.63
N ILE A 143 4.85 1.85 -24.32
CA ILE A 143 6.18 2.16 -23.83
C ILE A 143 6.34 1.84 -22.33
N VAL A 144 5.23 1.71 -21.59
CA VAL A 144 5.21 1.45 -20.14
C VAL A 144 4.89 0.01 -19.76
N ARG A 145 4.54 -0.83 -20.73
CA ARG A 145 4.34 -2.27 -20.53
C ARG A 145 5.52 -3.04 -21.13
N LEU A 146 6.52 -3.31 -20.29
CA LEU A 146 7.76 -3.95 -20.68
C LEU A 146 7.65 -5.47 -20.57
N PRO A 147 8.32 -6.23 -21.46
CA PRO A 147 8.44 -7.67 -21.31
C PRO A 147 9.39 -8.03 -20.16
N ASP A 148 9.15 -9.17 -19.51
CA ASP A 148 10.00 -9.71 -18.42
C ASP A 148 11.49 -9.74 -18.75
N SER A 149 11.84 -9.96 -20.02
CA SER A 149 13.23 -10.01 -20.49
C SER A 149 14.04 -8.76 -20.15
N ASP A 150 13.38 -7.60 -20.11
CA ASP A 150 14.02 -6.31 -19.79
C ASP A 150 14.31 -6.18 -18.28
N CYS A 151 13.55 -6.87 -17.44
CA CYS A 151 13.77 -6.91 -15.99
C CYS A 151 14.78 -8.01 -15.62
N ILE A 152 14.58 -9.23 -16.12
CA ILE A 152 15.39 -10.39 -15.72
C ILE A 152 16.80 -10.37 -16.30
N SER A 153 17.12 -9.45 -17.23
CA SER A 153 18.50 -9.26 -17.71
C SER A 153 19.45 -9.01 -16.55
N CYS A 154 18.99 -8.28 -15.53
CA CYS A 154 19.73 -8.00 -14.30
C CYS A 154 19.18 -8.80 -13.10
N HIS A 155 17.85 -8.95 -12.98
CA HIS A 155 17.24 -9.57 -11.79
C HIS A 155 17.43 -11.09 -11.66
N LYS A 156 17.87 -11.78 -12.72
CA LYS A 156 18.25 -13.21 -12.61
C LYS A 156 19.53 -13.44 -11.80
N ASN A 157 20.35 -12.40 -11.61
CA ASN A 157 21.55 -12.41 -10.78
C ASN A 157 21.81 -11.00 -10.22
N MET A 158 20.98 -10.57 -9.26
CA MET A 158 21.02 -9.19 -8.78
C MET A 158 22.37 -8.82 -8.16
N GLN A 159 23.07 -9.74 -7.50
CA GLN A 159 24.35 -9.46 -6.85
C GLN A 159 25.41 -8.89 -7.80
N ALA A 160 25.39 -9.29 -9.08
CA ALA A 160 26.32 -8.76 -10.10
C ALA A 160 26.04 -7.31 -10.51
N HIS A 161 24.85 -6.80 -10.18
CA HIS A 161 24.33 -5.49 -10.57
C HIS A 161 24.09 -4.56 -9.37
N LEU A 162 24.58 -4.95 -8.19
CA LEU A 162 24.59 -4.10 -7.00
C LEU A 162 25.93 -3.37 -6.87
N ALA A 163 25.88 -2.19 -6.25
CA ALA A 163 27.09 -1.47 -5.85
C ALA A 163 27.99 -2.35 -4.97
N THR A 164 29.30 -2.12 -5.03
CA THR A 164 30.29 -2.90 -4.27
C THR A 164 29.98 -2.88 -2.77
N GLY A 165 29.90 -4.06 -2.15
CA GLY A 165 29.57 -4.21 -0.72
C GLY A 165 28.09 -4.15 -0.39
N ALA A 166 27.20 -3.90 -1.36
CA ALA A 166 25.77 -3.92 -1.13
C ALA A 166 25.21 -5.36 -1.17
N ALA A 167 24.25 -5.61 -0.29
CA ALA A 167 23.46 -6.84 -0.25
C ALA A 167 22.05 -6.60 -0.82
N PRO A 168 21.44 -7.60 -1.46
CA PRO A 168 20.09 -7.50 -1.98
C PRO A 168 19.08 -7.40 -0.82
N LYS A 169 18.24 -6.36 -0.84
CA LYS A 169 17.14 -6.17 0.11
C LYS A 169 15.96 -7.12 -0.15
N TYR A 170 15.80 -7.54 -1.42
CA TYR A 170 14.75 -8.42 -1.90
C TYR A 170 15.35 -9.72 -2.47
N ALA A 171 14.50 -10.64 -2.92
CA ALA A 171 14.93 -11.92 -3.46
C ALA A 171 16.02 -11.76 -4.55
N PRO A 172 17.20 -12.39 -4.40
CA PRO A 172 18.38 -12.12 -5.22
C PRO A 172 18.32 -12.66 -6.65
N LYS A 173 17.37 -13.56 -6.92
CA LYS A 173 17.22 -14.27 -8.18
C LYS A 173 15.75 -14.40 -8.53
N ILE A 174 15.35 -13.71 -9.60
CA ILE A 174 14.01 -13.77 -10.19
C ILE A 174 14.16 -14.07 -11.67
N THR A 175 13.43 -15.05 -12.18
CA THR A 175 13.49 -15.47 -13.59
C THR A 175 12.13 -15.55 -14.27
N SER A 176 11.03 -15.70 -13.53
CA SER A 176 9.67 -15.70 -14.09
C SER A 176 8.62 -15.66 -12.97
N PHE A 177 7.51 -14.95 -13.20
CA PHE A 177 6.33 -15.06 -12.32
C PHE A 177 5.58 -16.38 -12.52
N ALA A 178 5.39 -16.80 -13.77
CA ALA A 178 4.45 -17.86 -14.14
C ALA A 178 4.89 -19.28 -13.75
N THR A 179 6.18 -19.54 -13.59
CA THR A 179 6.67 -20.88 -13.21
C THR A 179 6.72 -21.02 -11.69
N ALA A 180 6.01 -22.03 -11.18
CA ALA A 180 5.96 -22.32 -9.74
C ALA A 180 7.36 -22.66 -9.17
N SER A 181 7.54 -22.29 -7.89
CA SER A 181 8.63 -22.65 -6.96
C SER A 181 10.11 -22.38 -7.34
N GLN A 182 10.43 -21.91 -8.55
CA GLN A 182 11.83 -21.58 -8.92
C GLN A 182 12.02 -20.21 -9.60
N GLY A 183 10.97 -19.61 -10.16
CA GLY A 183 11.08 -18.36 -10.90
C GLY A 183 10.89 -17.09 -10.07
N HIS A 184 9.95 -17.11 -9.13
CA HIS A 184 9.61 -16.01 -8.25
C HIS A 184 9.12 -16.57 -6.90
N PRO A 185 9.67 -16.13 -5.75
CA PRO A 185 9.25 -16.60 -4.44
C PRO A 185 7.85 -16.10 -4.09
N ASP A 186 7.27 -16.66 -3.03
CA ASP A 186 6.06 -16.08 -2.46
C ASP A 186 6.33 -14.70 -1.84
N PHE A 187 5.28 -13.96 -1.53
CA PHE A 187 5.39 -12.67 -0.86
C PHE A 187 6.10 -12.85 0.49
N LYS A 188 7.09 -11.99 0.76
CA LYS A 188 7.96 -12.11 1.96
C LYS A 188 7.19 -12.33 3.25
N LEU A 189 6.07 -11.61 3.44
CA LEU A 189 5.19 -11.71 4.60
C LEU A 189 4.71 -13.16 4.84
N LEU A 190 4.34 -13.86 3.77
CA LEU A 190 3.83 -15.23 3.81
C LEU A 190 4.98 -16.25 3.84
N ALA A 191 6.02 -16.02 3.03
CA ALA A 191 7.21 -16.87 2.97
C ALA A 191 7.94 -16.97 4.32
N GLU A 192 8.02 -15.85 5.05
CA GLU A 192 8.64 -15.76 6.38
C GLU A 192 7.64 -16.04 7.51
N LYS A 193 6.38 -16.36 7.20
CA LYS A 193 5.30 -16.64 8.18
C LYS A 193 5.19 -15.53 9.23
N MET A 194 5.24 -14.28 8.76
CA MET A 194 5.08 -13.12 9.64
C MET A 194 3.67 -13.10 10.25
N THR A 195 3.55 -12.47 11.40
CA THR A 195 2.26 -12.22 12.04
C THR A 195 1.84 -10.78 11.84
N ASP A 196 0.54 -10.51 11.89
CA ASP A 196 0.04 -9.15 11.81
C ASP A 196 0.53 -8.31 13.01
N PRO A 197 1.24 -7.17 12.76
CA PRO A 197 1.77 -6.32 13.82
C PRO A 197 0.68 -5.49 14.52
N GLY A 198 -0.56 -5.54 14.02
CA GLY A 198 -1.74 -4.94 14.61
C GLY A 198 -1.92 -5.34 16.07
N THR A 199 -2.26 -4.37 16.90
CA THR A 199 -2.46 -4.52 18.35
C THR A 199 -3.93 -4.37 18.76
N VAL A 200 -4.85 -4.56 17.82
CA VAL A 200 -6.28 -4.63 18.13
C VAL A 200 -6.71 -6.09 18.23
N LYS A 201 -7.43 -6.43 19.30
CA LYS A 201 -8.09 -7.71 19.49
C LYS A 201 -9.26 -7.79 18.51
N PHE A 202 -9.02 -8.35 17.32
CA PHE A 202 -10.04 -8.50 16.29
C PHE A 202 -10.18 -9.96 15.86
N ASN A 203 -11.41 -10.36 15.51
CA ASN A 203 -11.78 -11.72 15.13
C ASN A 203 -12.76 -11.62 13.95
N HIS A 204 -12.30 -11.92 12.74
CA HIS A 204 -13.11 -11.78 11.54
C HIS A 204 -14.30 -12.75 11.55
N LYS A 205 -14.08 -14.02 11.89
CA LYS A 205 -15.13 -15.04 11.93
C LYS A 205 -16.32 -14.64 12.80
N LEU A 206 -16.03 -14.08 13.99
CA LEU A 206 -17.04 -13.59 14.91
C LEU A 206 -17.84 -12.43 14.31
N HIS A 207 -17.18 -11.45 13.68
CA HIS A 207 -17.84 -10.28 13.11
C HIS A 207 -18.62 -10.60 11.82
N LEU A 208 -18.21 -11.62 11.08
CA LEU A 208 -18.92 -12.10 9.88
C LEU A 208 -20.06 -13.07 10.23
N THR A 209 -20.22 -13.45 11.50
CA THR A 209 -21.32 -14.32 11.93
C THR A 209 -22.64 -13.52 11.98
N PRO A 210 -23.69 -13.92 11.24
CA PRO A 210 -24.98 -13.23 11.26
C PRO A 210 -25.58 -13.18 12.66
N GLY A 211 -26.00 -11.97 13.07
CA GLY A 211 -26.67 -11.73 14.35
C GLY A 211 -25.81 -12.04 15.57
N VAL A 212 -24.48 -11.98 15.44
CA VAL A 212 -23.55 -12.35 16.49
C VAL A 212 -23.95 -11.76 17.85
N SER A 213 -24.08 -12.65 18.84
CA SER A 213 -24.30 -12.30 20.24
C SER A 213 -23.12 -12.79 21.06
N ARG A 214 -22.73 -11.99 22.06
CA ARG A 214 -21.61 -12.31 22.96
C ARG A 214 -22.00 -13.27 24.08
N ASP A 215 -23.30 -13.47 24.27
CA ASP A 215 -23.85 -14.56 25.08
C ASP A 215 -24.44 -15.60 24.12
N PRO A 216 -24.04 -16.88 24.21
CA PRO A 216 -24.65 -17.97 23.45
C PRO A 216 -26.17 -18.08 23.61
N LYS A 217 -26.72 -17.53 24.70
CA LYS A 217 -28.18 -17.42 24.96
C LYS A 217 -28.71 -15.98 24.78
N GLY A 218 -27.85 -15.05 24.38
CA GLY A 218 -28.19 -13.64 24.22
C GLY A 218 -29.02 -13.38 22.96
N LYS A 219 -29.73 -12.25 22.97
CA LYS A 219 -30.50 -11.77 21.82
C LYS A 219 -29.56 -11.57 20.63
N PRO A 220 -29.86 -12.13 19.44
CA PRO A 220 -29.14 -11.83 18.22
C PRO A 220 -29.17 -10.33 17.91
N TRP A 221 -28.10 -9.81 17.33
CA TRP A 221 -28.05 -8.40 16.96
C TRP A 221 -28.81 -8.14 15.66
N THR A 222 -29.66 -7.11 15.68
CA THR A 222 -30.60 -6.81 14.60
C THR A 222 -30.48 -5.37 14.13
N TYR A 223 -31.01 -5.04 12.95
CA TYR A 223 -31.00 -3.67 12.42
C TYR A 223 -31.78 -2.67 13.30
N SER A 224 -32.67 -3.16 14.17
CA SER A 224 -33.34 -2.34 15.19
C SER A 224 -32.41 -1.86 16.31
N ASP A 225 -31.25 -2.51 16.49
CA ASP A 225 -30.29 -2.19 17.54
C ASP A 225 -29.26 -1.11 17.10
N ILE A 226 -29.31 -0.66 15.83
CA ILE A 226 -28.47 0.41 15.30
C ILE A 226 -29.32 1.58 14.76
N SER A 227 -28.72 2.78 14.74
CA SER A 227 -29.39 4.00 14.29
C SER A 227 -29.80 3.91 12.82
N GLU A 228 -30.91 4.55 12.45
CA GLU A 228 -31.46 4.52 11.09
C GLU A 228 -30.46 4.96 10.03
N LEU A 229 -29.68 6.00 10.31
CA LEU A 229 -28.68 6.57 9.40
C LEU A 229 -27.52 5.61 9.08
N GLU A 230 -27.28 4.61 9.94
CA GLU A 230 -26.17 3.68 9.81
C GLU A 230 -26.58 2.36 9.15
N ARG A 231 -27.90 2.05 9.06
CA ARG A 231 -28.41 0.75 8.61
C ARG A 231 -27.95 0.39 7.19
N GLU A 232 -28.10 1.29 6.23
CA GLU A 232 -27.72 1.03 4.83
C GLU A 232 -26.22 0.74 4.68
N ARG A 233 -25.37 1.34 5.53
CA ARG A 233 -23.92 1.08 5.54
C ARG A 233 -23.62 -0.39 5.84
N PHE A 234 -24.39 -0.99 6.74
CA PHE A 234 -24.20 -2.37 7.19
C PHE A 234 -25.08 -3.37 6.44
N GLY A 235 -25.54 -3.01 5.23
CA GLY A 235 -26.25 -3.93 4.33
C GLY A 235 -27.77 -3.90 4.44
N PHE A 236 -28.36 -2.94 5.17
CA PHE A 236 -29.81 -2.81 5.19
C PHE A 236 -30.35 -2.33 3.84
N GLN A 237 -31.36 -3.03 3.31
CA GLN A 237 -32.09 -2.61 2.10
C GLN A 237 -33.52 -2.21 2.45
N LYS A 238 -34.06 -1.23 1.73
CA LYS A 238 -35.43 -0.77 1.90
C LYS A 238 -36.41 -1.94 1.72
N GLY A 239 -37.25 -2.17 2.74
CA GLY A 239 -38.22 -3.27 2.76
C GLY A 239 -37.79 -4.49 3.57
N MET A 240 -36.56 -4.53 4.08
CA MET A 240 -36.16 -5.58 5.03
C MET A 240 -36.75 -5.34 6.43
N ASP A 241 -36.98 -6.44 7.17
CA ASP A 241 -37.44 -6.37 8.56
C ASP A 241 -36.32 -5.83 9.47
N LEU A 242 -36.64 -4.85 10.32
CA LEU A 242 -35.71 -4.30 11.32
C LEU A 242 -35.29 -5.35 12.36
N LYS A 243 -36.08 -6.41 12.56
CA LYS A 243 -35.74 -7.54 13.44
C LYS A 243 -34.81 -8.55 12.76
N ALA A 244 -34.51 -8.40 11.48
CA ALA A 244 -33.55 -9.25 10.80
C ALA A 244 -32.16 -9.11 11.46
N ALA A 245 -31.47 -10.24 11.57
CA ALA A 245 -30.11 -10.30 12.08
C ALA A 245 -29.17 -9.50 11.17
N ILE A 246 -28.26 -8.72 11.76
CA ILE A 246 -27.21 -8.03 11.00
C ILE A 246 -26.22 -9.07 10.50
N ALA A 247 -25.93 -9.08 9.20
CA ALA A 247 -24.92 -9.93 8.59
C ALA A 247 -23.90 -9.05 7.87
N LEU A 248 -22.72 -8.88 8.47
CA LEU A 248 -21.66 -8.08 7.87
C LEU A 248 -21.02 -8.82 6.69
N ASN A 249 -20.61 -8.07 5.68
CA ASN A 249 -19.76 -8.54 4.60
C ASN A 249 -18.44 -7.75 4.60
N CYS A 250 -17.49 -8.11 3.73
CA CYS A 250 -16.19 -7.43 3.65
C CYS A 250 -16.33 -5.90 3.46
N ASN A 251 -17.31 -5.44 2.70
CA ASN A 251 -17.53 -4.02 2.38
C ASN A 251 -18.07 -3.21 3.56
N ALA A 252 -18.54 -3.85 4.64
CA ALA A 252 -18.92 -3.15 5.87
C ALA A 252 -17.71 -2.45 6.51
N CYS A 253 -16.50 -2.97 6.29
CA CYS A 253 -15.25 -2.44 6.82
C CYS A 253 -14.29 -1.99 5.71
N HIS A 254 -14.14 -2.78 4.65
CA HIS A 254 -13.18 -2.54 3.59
C HIS A 254 -13.79 -1.72 2.45
N ASN A 255 -13.55 -0.40 2.50
CA ASN A 255 -13.97 0.53 1.46
C ASN A 255 -12.81 0.87 0.54
N LEU A 256 -12.98 0.66 -0.77
CA LEU A 256 -11.99 1.09 -1.76
C LEU A 256 -11.86 2.61 -1.71
N GLU A 257 -10.63 3.12 -1.87
CA GLU A 257 -10.45 4.55 -2.00
C GLU A 257 -11.12 5.05 -3.29
N SER A 258 -11.93 6.11 -3.19
CA SER A 258 -12.42 6.83 -4.36
C SER A 258 -11.26 7.54 -5.04
N ALA A 259 -11.30 7.70 -6.38
CA ALA A 259 -10.34 8.55 -7.09
C ALA A 259 -10.20 9.92 -6.41
N ASP A 260 -8.98 10.48 -6.43
CA ASP A 260 -8.72 11.80 -5.85
C ASP A 260 -9.76 12.82 -6.35
N ALA A 261 -10.24 13.68 -5.45
CA ALA A 261 -10.99 14.85 -5.85
C ALA A 261 -10.13 15.69 -6.81
N LYS A 262 -10.79 16.44 -7.72
CA LYS A 262 -10.13 17.31 -8.71
C LYS A 262 -8.94 18.05 -8.07
N PRO A 263 -7.76 18.07 -8.71
CA PRO A 263 -6.58 18.70 -8.15
C PRO A 263 -6.88 20.16 -7.77
N SER A 264 -6.29 20.61 -6.66
CA SER A 264 -6.40 22.02 -6.23
C SER A 264 -5.83 22.96 -7.31
N PRO A 265 -6.35 24.20 -7.45
CA PRO A 265 -5.84 25.16 -8.43
C PRO A 265 -4.34 25.43 -8.26
N GLY A 266 -3.55 25.27 -9.32
CA GLY A 266 -2.09 25.43 -9.32
C GLY A 266 -1.43 24.97 -10.63
N THR A 267 -0.09 24.99 -10.70
CA THR A 267 0.77 24.88 -11.90
C THR A 267 0.53 23.66 -12.80
N PHE A 268 -0.19 22.64 -12.32
CA PHE A 268 -0.50 21.43 -13.07
C PHE A 268 -1.95 21.34 -13.55
N ALA A 269 -2.85 22.24 -13.13
CA ALA A 269 -4.28 22.20 -13.46
C ALA A 269 -4.59 22.36 -14.96
N ASN A 270 -3.65 22.89 -15.73
CA ASN A 270 -3.75 23.09 -17.19
C ASN A 270 -3.01 22.01 -18.00
N MET A 271 -2.43 20.99 -17.35
CA MET A 271 -1.77 19.87 -18.03
C MET A 271 -2.81 18.82 -18.48
N PRO A 272 -2.54 18.05 -19.55
CA PRO A 272 -3.39 16.92 -19.95
C PRO A 272 -3.60 15.92 -18.80
N LYS A 273 -4.75 15.25 -18.76
CA LYS A 273 -5.06 14.19 -17.76
C LYS A 273 -3.99 13.10 -17.65
N SER A 274 -3.24 12.84 -18.72
CA SER A 274 -2.12 11.90 -18.72
C SER A 274 -0.95 12.31 -17.81
N VAL A 275 -0.89 13.57 -17.39
CA VAL A 275 0.13 14.13 -16.47
C VAL A 275 -0.41 14.23 -15.04
N HIS A 276 -1.73 14.14 -14.85
CA HIS A 276 -2.35 13.99 -13.54
C HIS A 276 -2.26 12.53 -13.10
N ALA A 277 -1.37 12.23 -12.18
CA ALA A 277 -1.36 10.94 -11.52
C ALA A 277 -2.53 10.89 -10.53
N GLU A 278 -3.75 10.68 -11.02
CA GLU A 278 -4.84 10.18 -10.16
C GLU A 278 -4.33 8.89 -9.50
N ARG A 279 -4.48 8.75 -8.17
CA ARG A 279 -4.18 7.45 -7.55
C ARG A 279 -5.00 6.37 -8.26
N SER A 280 -4.36 5.23 -8.54
CA SER A 280 -4.95 4.10 -9.25
C SER A 280 -6.29 3.73 -8.61
N LYS A 281 -7.39 3.93 -9.32
CA LYS A 281 -8.73 3.51 -8.86
C LYS A 281 -8.65 2.03 -8.47
N GLY A 282 -9.15 1.68 -7.29
CA GLY A 282 -9.13 0.30 -6.80
C GLY A 282 -7.76 -0.22 -6.34
N GLY A 283 -6.72 0.61 -6.36
CA GLY A 283 -5.36 0.22 -5.98
C GLY A 283 -5.16 -0.04 -4.48
N VAL A 284 -5.93 0.65 -3.64
CA VAL A 284 -5.80 0.63 -2.18
C VAL A 284 -7.16 0.76 -1.50
N TYR A 285 -7.26 0.20 -0.29
CA TYR A 285 -8.40 0.40 0.60
C TYR A 285 -8.15 1.57 1.54
N GLN A 286 -9.24 2.21 1.98
CA GLN A 286 -9.20 3.20 3.05
C GLN A 286 -8.84 2.53 4.40
N PRO A 287 -8.18 3.26 5.32
CA PRO A 287 -7.92 2.75 6.65
C PRO A 287 -9.21 2.50 7.44
N ILE A 288 -9.20 1.47 8.28
CA ILE A 288 -10.32 1.20 9.19
C ILE A 288 -10.31 2.23 10.32
N VAL A 289 -11.42 2.96 10.45
CA VAL A 289 -11.64 3.95 11.51
C VAL A 289 -12.84 3.57 12.38
N TYR A 290 -12.64 3.58 13.70
CA TYR A 290 -13.66 3.22 14.70
C TYR A 290 -14.98 3.98 14.53
N ASP A 291 -14.93 5.31 14.37
CA ASP A 291 -16.15 6.14 14.30
C ASP A 291 -17.02 5.81 13.08
N VAL A 292 -16.42 5.27 12.02
CA VAL A 292 -17.09 4.92 10.76
C VAL A 292 -17.53 3.46 10.75
N HIS A 293 -16.67 2.55 11.21
CA HIS A 293 -16.87 1.11 10.98
C HIS A 293 -17.35 0.36 12.23
N CYS A 294 -17.11 0.90 13.43
CA CYS A 294 -17.33 0.17 14.68
C CYS A 294 -18.39 0.82 15.57
N LYS A 295 -18.43 2.15 15.67
CA LYS A 295 -19.19 2.90 16.68
C LYS A 295 -20.70 2.61 16.68
N ALA A 296 -21.30 2.37 15.52
CA ALA A 296 -22.74 2.09 15.40
C ALA A 296 -23.17 0.86 16.22
N CYS A 297 -22.28 -0.12 16.29
CA CYS A 297 -22.45 -1.38 17.00
C CYS A 297 -21.77 -1.34 18.39
N HIS A 298 -20.59 -0.74 18.48
CA HIS A 298 -19.77 -0.70 19.70
C HIS A 298 -19.63 0.72 20.26
N PRO A 299 -20.70 1.39 20.74
CA PRO A 299 -20.57 2.74 21.29
C PRO A 299 -19.73 2.72 22.57
N LEU A 300 -18.85 3.71 22.74
CA LEU A 300 -18.06 3.91 23.97
C LEU A 300 -18.92 4.57 25.07
N SER A 301 -20.10 4.02 25.32
CA SER A 301 -20.98 4.42 26.42
C SER A 301 -20.36 4.03 27.75
N PHE A 302 -20.47 4.91 28.74
CA PHE A 302 -19.80 4.76 30.04
C PHE A 302 -20.78 4.66 31.22
N ASP A 303 -22.08 4.92 30.97
CA ASP A 303 -23.11 5.01 32.00
C ASP A 303 -24.48 4.57 31.46
N ASP A 304 -25.11 3.61 32.15
CA ASP A 304 -26.45 3.11 31.83
C ASP A 304 -27.55 4.17 31.98
N SER A 305 -27.31 5.22 32.78
CA SER A 305 -28.23 6.36 32.94
C SER A 305 -28.15 7.34 31.76
N ASN A 306 -27.04 7.30 31.02
CA ASN A 306 -26.74 8.20 29.90
C ASN A 306 -26.42 7.37 28.64
N LYS A 307 -27.32 6.46 28.26
CA LYS A 307 -27.07 5.45 27.20
C LYS A 307 -26.72 6.04 25.83
N ASN A 308 -27.13 7.27 25.56
CA ASN A 308 -26.87 7.95 24.29
C ASN A 308 -25.54 8.73 24.32
N GLU A 309 -24.89 8.83 25.47
CA GLU A 309 -23.59 9.49 25.60
C GLU A 309 -22.46 8.49 25.36
N SER A 310 -21.37 8.99 24.79
CA SER A 310 -20.15 8.22 24.57
C SER A 310 -18.94 9.12 24.69
N VAL A 311 -17.84 8.56 25.16
CA VAL A 311 -16.57 9.29 25.16
C VAL A 311 -16.00 9.36 23.73
N PRO A 312 -15.24 10.42 23.40
CA PRO A 312 -14.48 10.46 22.15
C PRO A 312 -13.48 9.31 22.08
N HIS A 313 -13.45 8.60 20.95
CA HIS A 313 -12.39 7.63 20.68
C HIS A 313 -11.04 8.35 20.46
N ARG A 314 -9.93 7.63 20.62
CA ARG A 314 -8.52 8.11 20.52
C ARG A 314 -7.98 8.91 21.72
N TYR A 315 -8.83 9.28 22.66
CA TYR A 315 -8.37 9.87 23.91
C TYR A 315 -7.64 8.82 24.76
N GLN A 316 -6.52 9.22 25.37
CA GLN A 316 -5.83 8.41 26.36
C GLN A 316 -6.57 8.44 27.70
N PRO A 317 -6.29 7.51 28.62
CA PRO A 317 -7.04 7.36 29.87
C PRO A 317 -7.16 8.65 30.71
N GLU A 318 -6.12 9.48 30.79
CA GLU A 318 -6.18 10.78 31.47
C GLU A 318 -7.12 11.78 30.77
N GLU A 319 -7.10 11.84 29.43
CA GLU A 319 -7.99 12.72 28.67
C GLU A 319 -9.46 12.29 28.80
N ILE A 320 -9.71 10.98 28.83
CA ILE A 320 -11.03 10.42 29.12
C ILE A 320 -11.48 10.81 30.53
N ARG A 321 -10.59 10.71 31.52
CA ARG A 321 -10.88 11.10 32.90
C ARG A 321 -11.30 12.57 32.97
N THR A 322 -10.52 13.48 32.38
CA THR A 322 -10.86 14.92 32.32
C THR A 322 -12.20 15.16 31.61
N TYR A 323 -12.47 14.45 30.51
CA TYR A 323 -13.77 14.53 29.82
C TYR A 323 -14.93 14.13 30.73
N LEU A 324 -14.80 13.02 31.44
CA LEU A 324 -15.83 12.52 32.36
C LEU A 324 -16.02 13.44 33.57
N GLU A 325 -14.93 14.00 34.12
CA GLU A 325 -14.97 14.98 35.20
C GLU A 325 -15.79 16.21 34.78
N GLY A 326 -15.56 16.74 33.58
CA GLY A 326 -16.34 17.84 33.02
C GLY A 326 -17.81 17.49 32.80
N PHE A 327 -18.08 16.30 32.23
CA PHE A 327 -19.44 15.82 31.98
C PHE A 327 -20.26 15.69 33.28
N TYR A 328 -19.73 14.97 34.28
CA TYR A 328 -20.43 14.74 35.54
C TYR A 328 -20.49 16.00 36.40
N SER A 329 -19.48 16.87 36.36
CA SER A 329 -19.51 18.16 37.03
C SER A 329 -20.65 19.02 36.48
N LYS A 330 -20.80 19.12 35.14
CA LYS A 330 -21.94 19.82 34.52
C LYS A 330 -23.27 19.23 34.97
N GLN A 331 -23.40 17.91 34.95
CA GLN A 331 -24.64 17.23 35.35
C GLN A 331 -25.01 17.51 36.81
N LEU A 332 -24.07 17.32 37.74
CA LEU A 332 -24.31 17.49 39.17
C LEU A 332 -24.52 18.96 39.53
N VAL A 333 -23.80 19.90 38.91
CA VAL A 333 -24.02 21.34 39.14
C VAL A 333 -25.43 21.76 38.75
N LEU A 334 -25.96 21.24 37.64
CA LEU A 334 -27.34 21.52 37.20
C LEU A 334 -28.40 20.85 38.08
N GLN A 335 -28.07 19.75 38.77
CA GLN A 335 -28.97 19.04 39.67
C GLN A 335 -28.97 19.61 41.10
N THR A 336 -27.86 20.23 41.52
CA THR A 336 -27.72 20.83 42.85
C THR A 336 -28.41 22.20 42.89
N LYS A 337 -29.54 22.26 43.61
CA LYS A 337 -30.39 23.45 43.71
C LYS A 337 -29.64 24.68 44.21
N GLU A 338 -28.66 24.50 45.10
CA GLU A 338 -27.86 25.57 45.70
C GLU A 338 -27.04 26.35 44.67
N PHE A 339 -26.58 25.70 43.60
CA PHE A 339 -25.85 26.36 42.51
C PHE A 339 -26.77 27.05 41.49
N SER A 340 -28.07 26.76 41.54
CA SER A 340 -29.08 27.40 40.70
C SER A 340 -29.67 28.68 41.31
N LYS A 341 -29.34 28.99 42.58
CA LYS A 341 -29.86 30.18 43.28
C LYS A 341 -29.16 31.46 42.77
N PRO A 342 -29.89 32.56 42.53
CA PRO A 342 -29.29 33.86 42.19
C PRO A 342 -28.27 34.29 43.24
N ARG A 343 -27.17 34.92 42.81
CA ARG A 343 -26.05 35.34 43.68
C ARG A 343 -26.50 36.26 44.83
N GLU A 344 -27.63 36.94 44.68
CA GLU A 344 -28.25 37.83 45.69
C GLU A 344 -28.85 37.09 46.91
N VAL A 345 -29.01 35.76 46.86
CA VAL A 345 -29.55 34.94 47.97
C VAL A 345 -28.45 34.17 48.71
N LEU A 346 -27.19 34.29 48.27
CA LEU A 346 -26.06 33.65 48.93
C LEU A 346 -25.56 34.53 50.09
N PRO A 347 -25.31 33.98 51.29
CA PRO A 347 -24.78 34.75 52.41
C PRO A 347 -23.52 35.51 51.99
N VAL A 348 -23.44 36.80 52.34
CA VAL A 348 -22.26 37.63 52.08
C VAL A 348 -21.01 36.89 52.58
N PRO A 349 -20.06 36.53 51.69
CA PRO A 349 -18.94 35.69 52.07
C PRO A 349 -18.07 36.41 53.09
N VAL A 350 -17.84 35.77 54.24
CA VAL A 350 -16.86 36.23 55.23
C VAL A 350 -15.47 36.14 54.59
N PRO A 351 -14.60 37.17 54.70
CA PRO A 351 -13.25 37.10 54.13
C PRO A 351 -12.54 35.80 54.52
N GLY A 352 -12.11 35.02 53.53
CA GLY A 352 -11.43 33.73 53.73
C GLY A 352 -12.33 32.49 53.89
N LYS A 353 -13.66 32.60 53.95
CA LYS A 353 -14.58 31.45 54.00
C LYS A 353 -15.65 31.53 52.91
N ASN A 354 -15.55 30.65 51.91
CA ASN A 354 -16.61 30.46 50.93
C ASN A 354 -17.72 29.57 51.55
N PRO A 355 -18.96 30.05 51.73
CA PRO A 355 -20.05 29.26 52.31
C PRO A 355 -20.41 28.03 51.46
N LEU A 356 -20.02 28.00 50.18
CA LEU A 356 -20.24 26.86 49.29
C LEU A 356 -19.17 25.78 49.41
N THR A 357 -18.07 25.97 50.16
CA THR A 357 -16.97 24.99 50.24
C THR A 357 -17.44 23.57 50.59
N PRO A 358 -18.31 23.34 51.61
CA PRO A 358 -18.77 21.98 51.91
C PRO A 358 -19.59 21.35 50.77
N MET A 359 -20.39 22.16 50.06
CA MET A 359 -21.17 21.71 48.91
C MET A 359 -20.27 21.38 47.72
N VAL A 360 -19.28 22.24 47.45
CA VAL A 360 -18.28 22.01 46.39
C VAL A 360 -17.50 20.73 46.64
N GLU A 361 -17.07 20.49 47.89
CA GLU A 361 -16.35 19.27 48.26
C GLU A 361 -17.24 18.02 48.12
N SER A 362 -18.50 18.11 48.55
CA SER A 362 -19.48 17.02 48.37
C SER A 362 -19.71 16.68 46.90
N VAL A 363 -19.88 17.70 46.05
CA VAL A 363 -20.10 17.51 44.61
C VAL A 363 -18.85 16.95 43.95
N LYS A 364 -17.65 17.45 44.30
CA LYS A 364 -16.39 16.91 43.80
C LYS A 364 -16.24 15.42 44.13
N LYS A 365 -16.55 15.01 45.36
CA LYS A 365 -16.51 13.61 45.78
C LYS A 365 -17.47 12.73 44.97
N GLN A 366 -18.67 13.23 44.67
CA GLN A 366 -19.63 12.51 43.82
C GLN A 366 -19.17 12.43 42.36
N VAL A 367 -18.55 13.48 41.83
CA VAL A 367 -17.92 13.48 40.49
C VAL A 367 -16.84 12.41 40.44
N ASP A 368 -15.90 12.42 41.39
CA ASP A 368 -14.80 11.44 41.45
C ASP A 368 -15.32 10.00 41.51
N ALA A 369 -16.41 9.76 42.25
CA ALA A 369 -17.04 8.45 42.32
C ALA A 369 -17.65 8.02 40.98
N LYS A 370 -18.40 8.91 40.32
CA LYS A 370 -19.00 8.64 39.00
C LYS A 370 -17.94 8.44 37.92
N VAL A 371 -16.89 9.26 37.91
CA VAL A 371 -15.75 9.13 36.99
C VAL A 371 -15.06 7.78 37.18
N SER A 372 -14.80 7.37 38.42
CA SER A 372 -14.16 6.09 38.71
C SER A 372 -14.98 4.90 38.19
N VAL A 373 -16.31 4.95 38.34
CA VAL A 373 -17.21 3.91 37.80
C VAL A 373 -17.19 3.91 36.27
N ALA A 374 -17.31 5.07 35.65
CA ALA A 374 -17.30 5.23 34.20
C ALA A 374 -15.98 4.75 33.57
N MET A 375 -14.83 5.10 34.15
CA MET A 375 -13.51 4.61 33.74
C MET A 375 -13.44 3.08 33.80
N ASN A 376 -13.91 2.48 34.89
CA ASN A 376 -13.96 1.02 35.00
C ASN A 376 -14.86 0.36 33.96
N ASN A 377 -16.04 0.92 33.71
CA ASN A 377 -16.93 0.46 32.64
C ASN A 377 -16.25 0.57 31.27
N LEU A 378 -15.45 1.61 31.04
CA LEU A 378 -14.76 1.83 29.76
C LEU A 378 -13.54 0.93 29.54
N PHE A 379 -12.85 0.49 30.59
CA PHE A 379 -11.59 -0.24 30.43
C PHE A 379 -11.66 -1.71 30.88
N LEU A 380 -12.47 -2.04 31.89
CA LEU A 380 -12.72 -3.42 32.30
C LEU A 380 -14.02 -3.98 31.72
N GLY A 381 -14.94 -3.10 31.34
CA GLY A 381 -16.26 -3.47 30.88
C GLY A 381 -16.24 -4.24 29.58
N LYS A 382 -17.25 -5.09 29.42
CA LYS A 382 -17.34 -5.98 28.26
C LYS A 382 -17.66 -5.24 26.94
N LYS A 383 -17.85 -3.92 26.87
CA LYS A 383 -18.40 -3.26 25.65
C LYS A 383 -17.60 -2.06 25.17
N THR A 384 -16.36 -1.93 25.62
CA THR A 384 -15.64 -0.65 25.60
C THR A 384 -14.16 -0.89 25.28
N CYS A 385 -13.24 -0.02 25.70
CA CYS A 385 -11.84 -0.01 25.24
C CYS A 385 -11.12 -1.35 25.44
N GLY A 386 -11.33 -2.03 26.58
CA GLY A 386 -10.60 -3.26 26.95
C GLY A 386 -10.88 -4.48 26.06
N GLU A 387 -11.99 -4.45 25.32
CA GLU A 387 -12.36 -5.51 24.37
C GLU A 387 -11.48 -5.49 23.12
N CYS A 388 -11.10 -4.30 22.67
CA CYS A 388 -10.35 -4.11 21.44
C CYS A 388 -8.87 -3.82 21.70
N HIS A 389 -8.53 -3.11 22.78
CA HIS A 389 -7.17 -2.67 23.05
C HIS A 389 -6.45 -3.56 24.06
N TYR A 390 -5.12 -3.63 23.91
CA TYR A 390 -4.22 -4.06 24.97
C TYR A 390 -3.76 -2.85 25.78
N GLU A 391 -3.55 -3.08 27.08
CA GLU A 391 -2.94 -2.13 27.99
C GLU A 391 -1.41 -2.35 28.01
N LYS A 392 -0.63 -1.26 28.14
CA LYS A 392 0.84 -1.38 28.19
C LYS A 392 1.28 -2.09 29.47
N GLY A 393 1.87 -3.28 29.35
CA GLY A 393 2.36 -4.10 30.49
C GLY A 393 1.54 -5.38 30.76
N ASP A 394 0.47 -5.61 29.99
CA ASP A 394 -0.40 -6.77 30.14
C ASP A 394 0.26 -8.05 29.60
N THR A 395 0.83 -8.86 30.50
CA THR A 395 1.35 -10.20 30.15
C THR A 395 0.37 -11.32 30.48
N LYS A 396 -0.70 -11.05 31.25
CA LYS A 396 -1.69 -12.04 31.71
C LYS A 396 -2.98 -11.36 32.18
N SER A 397 -3.89 -11.00 31.28
CA SER A 397 -5.27 -10.70 31.65
C SER A 397 -6.03 -12.00 31.98
N THR A 398 -5.69 -12.64 33.10
CA THR A 398 -6.63 -13.49 33.84
C THR A 398 -7.38 -12.57 34.80
N ASN A 399 -8.26 -11.72 34.27
CA ASN A 399 -9.14 -10.93 35.11
C ASN A 399 -10.20 -11.88 35.70
N PRO A 400 -10.22 -12.13 37.02
CA PRO A 400 -11.22 -12.99 37.62
C PRO A 400 -12.57 -12.31 37.48
N GLY A 401 -13.33 -12.74 36.47
CA GLY A 401 -14.78 -12.73 36.41
C GLY A 401 -15.50 -11.45 36.83
N PHE A 402 -16.02 -10.76 35.83
CA PHE A 402 -17.17 -9.84 35.88
C PHE A 402 -18.44 -10.43 36.56
N ALA A 403 -18.38 -11.63 37.13
CA ALA A 403 -19.49 -12.36 37.72
C ALA A 403 -19.95 -11.80 39.09
N GLN A 404 -19.15 -10.96 39.77
CA GLN A 404 -19.49 -10.42 41.11
C GLN A 404 -19.90 -8.94 41.14
N ILE A 405 -19.73 -8.21 40.04
CA ILE A 405 -20.03 -6.78 39.92
C ILE A 405 -21.53 -6.40 39.66
N PRO A 406 -22.46 -7.27 39.17
CA PRO A 406 -23.72 -6.78 38.61
C PRO A 406 -24.79 -6.15 39.54
N LYS A 407 -24.59 -6.03 40.87
CA LYS A 407 -25.68 -5.52 41.74
C LYS A 407 -25.41 -4.24 42.51
N LEU A 408 -24.17 -3.74 42.54
CA LEU A 408 -23.81 -2.53 43.31
C LEU A 408 -23.70 -1.26 42.45
N ILE A 409 -23.48 -1.40 41.14
CA ILE A 409 -23.09 -0.26 40.26
C ILE A 409 -24.28 0.47 39.63
N GLN A 410 -25.44 -0.18 39.49
CA GLN A 410 -26.58 0.40 38.76
C GLN A 410 -27.42 1.41 39.56
N THR A 411 -27.20 1.56 40.87
CA THR A 411 -28.03 2.42 41.74
C THR A 411 -27.30 3.61 42.34
N GLY A 412 -26.12 3.95 41.84
CA GLY A 412 -25.27 4.99 42.44
C GLY A 412 -24.54 4.43 43.66
N LEU A 413 -23.23 4.21 43.52
CA LEU A 413 -22.37 3.86 44.64
C LEU A 413 -22.26 5.08 45.56
N ASP A 414 -22.63 4.90 46.83
CA ASP A 414 -22.29 5.85 47.88
C ASP A 414 -20.74 6.00 47.92
N PRO A 415 -20.19 7.21 47.68
CA PRO A 415 -18.75 7.47 47.71
C PRO A 415 -18.09 7.13 49.05
N ASP A 416 -18.86 7.00 50.13
CA ASP A 416 -18.41 6.62 51.47
C ASP A 416 -18.52 5.12 51.77
N SER A 417 -19.07 4.34 50.83
CA SER A 417 -19.26 2.91 51.04
C SER A 417 -17.95 2.11 50.97
N LYS A 418 -17.85 1.07 51.79
CA LYS A 418 -16.75 0.07 51.70
C LYS A 418 -16.68 -0.60 50.32
N ALA A 419 -17.81 -0.71 49.62
CA ALA A 419 -17.87 -1.23 48.26
C ALA A 419 -17.15 -0.31 47.26
N PHE A 420 -17.33 1.00 47.39
CA PHE A 420 -16.61 1.99 46.59
C PHE A 420 -15.10 1.99 46.90
N GLN A 421 -14.72 1.88 48.17
CA GLN A 421 -13.32 1.82 48.57
C GLN A 421 -12.63 0.54 48.04
N TRP A 422 -13.27 -0.63 48.18
CA TRP A 422 -12.77 -1.88 47.57
C TRP A 422 -12.62 -1.76 46.05
N PHE A 423 -13.55 -1.10 45.36
CA PHE A 423 -13.50 -0.88 43.92
C PHE A 423 -12.33 0.02 43.50
N LYS A 424 -12.05 1.08 44.27
CA LYS A 424 -10.88 1.95 44.09
C LYS A 424 -9.57 1.21 44.34
N ASP A 425 -9.51 0.39 45.38
CA ASP A 425 -8.31 -0.36 45.78
C ASP A 425 -8.01 -1.55 44.85
N SER A 426 -9.05 -2.20 44.32
CA SER A 426 -8.95 -3.31 43.35
C SER A 426 -8.41 -2.87 42.00
N ARG A 427 -8.26 -1.56 41.79
CA ARG A 427 -7.71 -0.98 40.58
C ARG A 427 -6.67 0.10 40.87
N ALA A 428 -5.72 -0.21 41.76
CA ALA A 428 -4.47 0.53 41.81
C ALA A 428 -3.77 0.45 40.44
N GLY A 429 -4.07 1.42 39.56
CA GLY A 429 -3.57 1.53 38.19
C GLY A 429 -4.68 1.52 37.14
N ASP A 430 -5.33 2.66 36.91
CA ASP A 430 -5.90 2.91 35.58
C ASP A 430 -4.79 2.71 34.54
N PRO A 431 -5.07 2.14 33.33
CA PRO A 431 -4.03 1.96 32.34
C PRO A 431 -3.37 3.32 32.07
N SER A 432 -2.07 3.43 32.31
CA SER A 432 -1.35 4.69 32.05
C SER A 432 -1.34 5.05 30.56
N LYS A 433 -1.52 4.04 29.68
CA LYS A 433 -1.51 4.23 28.23
C LYS A 433 -2.19 3.08 27.50
N ILE A 434 -2.99 3.44 26.49
CA ILE A 434 -3.52 2.50 25.50
C ILE A 434 -2.55 2.39 24.32
N VAL A 435 -2.23 1.15 23.92
CA VAL A 435 -1.34 0.89 22.79
C VAL A 435 -2.03 1.29 21.48
N TRP A 436 -1.29 2.00 20.62
CA TRP A 436 -1.79 2.38 19.31
C TRP A 436 -1.85 1.15 18.39
N PRO A 437 -2.99 0.90 17.70
CA PRO A 437 -3.23 -0.27 16.86
C PRO A 437 -2.12 -0.67 15.89
N SER A 438 -1.32 0.28 15.37
CA SER A 438 -0.15 0.02 14.50
C SER A 438 -0.44 -0.89 13.29
N ILE A 439 -1.69 -0.90 12.81
CA ILE A 439 -2.11 -1.68 11.65
C ILE A 439 -1.48 -1.05 10.40
N PRO A 440 -0.75 -1.80 9.56
CA PRO A 440 -0.21 -1.30 8.32
C PRO A 440 -1.32 -0.82 7.39
N SER A 441 -1.20 0.40 6.91
CA SER A 441 -2.10 0.97 5.92
C SER A 441 -1.83 0.44 4.50
N LEU A 442 -0.62 -0.07 4.27
CA LEU A 442 -0.21 -0.86 3.11
C LEU A 442 0.66 -2.02 3.54
N TRP A 443 0.38 -3.21 3.03
CA TRP A 443 1.18 -4.40 3.32
C TRP A 443 2.30 -4.64 2.30
N MET A 444 2.06 -4.29 1.03
CA MET A 444 2.98 -4.54 -0.08
C MET A 444 3.26 -3.24 -0.86
N PRO A 445 4.13 -2.34 -0.35
CA PRO A 445 4.32 -1.01 -0.93
C PRO A 445 4.85 -1.00 -2.37
N HIS A 446 5.63 -2.02 -2.74
CA HIS A 446 6.15 -2.15 -4.11
C HIS A 446 5.23 -2.94 -5.05
N ALA A 447 4.09 -3.42 -4.56
CA ALA A 447 3.11 -4.11 -5.37
C ALA A 447 2.03 -3.13 -5.82
N LYS A 448 1.44 -3.39 -6.98
CA LYS A 448 0.18 -2.80 -7.41
C LYS A 448 -0.81 -3.92 -7.71
N PHE A 449 -2.06 -3.68 -7.36
CA PHE A 449 -3.17 -4.56 -7.68
C PHE A 449 -4.44 -3.72 -7.80
N ASP A 450 -5.21 -3.90 -8.85
CA ASP A 450 -6.44 -3.14 -9.09
C ASP A 450 -7.66 -3.97 -8.71
N HIS A 451 -8.21 -3.74 -7.51
CA HIS A 451 -9.44 -4.41 -7.06
C HIS A 451 -10.65 -4.03 -7.92
N SER A 452 -10.65 -2.87 -8.58
CA SER A 452 -11.75 -2.45 -9.44
C SER A 452 -11.81 -3.26 -10.73
N ALA A 453 -10.64 -3.65 -11.27
CA ALA A 453 -10.53 -4.59 -12.38
C ALA A 453 -11.00 -6.00 -11.98
N HIS A 454 -10.92 -6.36 -10.69
CA HIS A 454 -11.29 -7.67 -10.15
C HIS A 454 -12.67 -7.71 -9.46
N ARG A 455 -13.47 -6.63 -9.54
CA ARG A 455 -14.76 -6.49 -8.83
C ARG A 455 -15.83 -7.52 -9.19
N PHE A 456 -15.61 -8.30 -10.24
CA PHE A 456 -16.50 -9.39 -10.64
C PHE A 456 -16.25 -10.69 -9.85
N MET A 457 -15.18 -10.73 -9.05
CA MET A 457 -14.82 -11.83 -8.18
C MET A 457 -15.38 -11.61 -6.77
N ASP A 458 -15.64 -12.71 -6.06
CA ASP A 458 -15.96 -12.65 -4.63
C ASP A 458 -14.68 -12.43 -3.80
N CYS A 459 -14.72 -11.58 -2.79
CA CYS A 459 -13.54 -11.29 -1.95
C CYS A 459 -12.91 -12.57 -1.36
N ALA A 460 -13.72 -13.56 -0.98
CA ALA A 460 -13.25 -14.80 -0.39
C ALA A 460 -12.53 -15.72 -1.39
N SER A 461 -12.63 -15.50 -2.71
CA SER A 461 -11.84 -16.26 -3.68
C SER A 461 -10.33 -16.01 -3.54
N CYS A 462 -9.96 -14.85 -3.00
CA CYS A 462 -8.57 -14.47 -2.70
C CYS A 462 -8.32 -14.44 -1.18
N HIS A 463 -9.26 -13.92 -0.41
CA HIS A 463 -9.14 -13.70 1.05
C HIS A 463 -9.92 -14.73 1.88
N GLY A 464 -10.09 -15.97 1.40
CA GLY A 464 -10.94 -16.98 2.04
C GLY A 464 -10.62 -17.25 3.51
N ALA A 465 -9.34 -17.15 3.91
CA ALA A 465 -8.91 -17.28 5.29
C ALA A 465 -9.57 -16.26 6.25
N ALA A 466 -10.03 -15.11 5.74
CA ALA A 466 -10.70 -14.10 6.54
C ALA A 466 -11.99 -14.62 7.18
N ASN A 467 -12.72 -15.52 6.51
CA ASN A 467 -13.96 -16.08 7.04
C ASN A 467 -13.74 -16.95 8.29
N ASP A 468 -12.54 -17.48 8.47
CA ASP A 468 -12.21 -18.41 9.54
C ASP A 468 -11.24 -17.84 10.59
N SER A 469 -10.67 -16.66 10.35
CA SER A 469 -9.72 -16.04 11.26
C SER A 469 -10.39 -15.63 12.57
N ILE A 470 -9.88 -16.20 13.66
CA ILE A 470 -10.35 -15.95 15.03
C ILE A 470 -9.36 -15.13 15.87
N THR A 471 -8.26 -14.68 15.27
CA THR A 471 -7.16 -14.03 15.97
C THR A 471 -6.66 -12.82 15.19
N LYS A 472 -6.06 -11.88 15.90
CA LYS A 472 -5.43 -10.69 15.30
C LYS A 472 -4.11 -10.99 14.60
N ASN A 473 -3.53 -12.18 14.78
CA ASN A 473 -2.16 -12.47 14.35
C ASN A 473 -2.08 -12.95 12.90
N ASP A 474 -3.21 -13.26 12.27
CA ASP A 474 -3.26 -13.82 10.93
C ASP A 474 -3.04 -12.73 9.88
N ILE A 475 -2.13 -12.96 8.93
CA ILE A 475 -2.02 -12.13 7.73
C ILE A 475 -2.98 -12.69 6.68
N LEU A 476 -4.11 -12.00 6.48
CA LEU A 476 -5.19 -12.43 5.60
C LEU A 476 -4.99 -11.99 4.14
N LEU A 477 -3.78 -12.12 3.63
CA LEU A 477 -3.42 -11.80 2.25
C LEU A 477 -3.24 -13.08 1.44
N PRO A 478 -3.66 -13.12 0.16
CA PRO A 478 -3.47 -14.28 -0.69
C PRO A 478 -1.98 -14.54 -0.95
N GLY A 479 -1.63 -15.82 -1.07
CA GLY A 479 -0.34 -16.24 -1.62
C GLY A 479 -0.24 -16.03 -3.13
N ILE A 480 1.00 -16.03 -3.64
CA ILE A 480 1.28 -15.82 -5.07
C ILE A 480 0.54 -16.80 -6.00
N ASP A 481 0.29 -18.03 -5.54
CA ASP A 481 -0.36 -19.06 -6.35
C ASP A 481 -1.84 -18.74 -6.63
N ASN A 482 -2.49 -17.95 -5.76
CA ASN A 482 -3.83 -17.44 -6.03
C ASN A 482 -3.83 -16.54 -7.29
N CYS A 483 -2.82 -15.67 -7.42
CA CYS A 483 -2.66 -14.79 -8.57
C CYS A 483 -2.33 -15.59 -9.84
N ARG A 484 -1.42 -16.58 -9.74
CA ARG A 484 -1.02 -17.45 -10.86
C ARG A 484 -2.14 -18.30 -11.44
N SER A 485 -3.22 -18.51 -10.69
CA SER A 485 -4.39 -19.24 -11.20
C SER A 485 -5.00 -18.59 -12.45
N CYS A 486 -4.85 -17.25 -12.59
CA CYS A 486 -5.33 -16.49 -13.74
C CYS A 486 -4.19 -15.77 -14.50
N HIS A 487 -3.22 -15.21 -13.78
CA HIS A 487 -2.04 -14.51 -14.32
C HIS A 487 -0.93 -15.51 -14.69
N ALA A 488 -1.14 -16.22 -15.78
CA ALA A 488 -0.20 -17.23 -16.29
C ALA A 488 -0.40 -17.37 -17.81
N PRO A 489 0.47 -18.13 -18.50
CA PRO A 489 0.24 -18.51 -19.89
C PRO A 489 -1.16 -19.08 -20.09
N ALA A 490 -1.72 -18.85 -21.27
CA ALA A 490 -3.08 -19.23 -21.59
C ALA A 490 -3.32 -20.73 -21.35
N LYS A 491 -4.40 -21.03 -20.61
CA LYS A 491 -4.82 -22.39 -20.29
C LYS A 491 -6.31 -22.51 -20.53
N PHE A 492 -6.71 -23.49 -21.32
CA PHE A 492 -8.12 -23.78 -21.63
C PHE A 492 -8.48 -25.18 -21.13
N VAL A 493 -9.65 -25.30 -20.50
CA VAL A 493 -10.22 -26.58 -20.08
C VAL A 493 -11.64 -26.66 -20.63
N ALA A 494 -11.93 -27.71 -21.40
CA ALA A 494 -13.21 -27.88 -22.10
C ALA A 494 -13.63 -26.63 -22.93
N GLY A 495 -12.66 -25.96 -23.55
CA GLY A 495 -12.89 -24.75 -24.36
C GLY A 495 -13.05 -23.45 -23.55
N VAL A 496 -13.02 -23.51 -22.22
CA VAL A 496 -13.14 -22.32 -21.35
C VAL A 496 -11.76 -21.87 -20.89
N ALA A 497 -11.47 -20.57 -21.05
CA ALA A 497 -10.23 -19.98 -20.55
C ALA A 497 -10.21 -20.00 -19.01
N GLN A 498 -9.19 -20.63 -18.43
CA GLN A 498 -8.94 -20.65 -16.99
C GLN A 498 -7.79 -19.72 -16.58
N ALA A 499 -6.84 -19.48 -17.50
CA ALA A 499 -5.73 -18.55 -17.34
C ALA A 499 -5.41 -17.90 -18.69
N GLY A 500 -4.52 -16.91 -18.69
CA GLY A 500 -4.14 -16.15 -19.89
C GLY A 500 -4.13 -14.65 -19.68
N VAL A 501 -4.31 -14.20 -18.43
CA VAL A 501 -4.11 -12.80 -18.08
C VAL A 501 -2.61 -12.49 -18.11
N ASN A 502 -2.26 -11.26 -18.51
CA ASN A 502 -0.87 -10.81 -18.55
C ASN A 502 -0.20 -11.03 -17.20
N HIS A 503 1.05 -11.45 -17.23
CA HIS A 503 1.81 -11.84 -16.03
C HIS A 503 3.24 -11.32 -16.08
N ASP A 504 3.46 -10.27 -16.88
CA ASP A 504 4.73 -9.56 -16.93
C ASP A 504 5.00 -8.88 -15.58
N CYS A 505 6.26 -8.68 -15.21
CA CYS A 505 6.65 -8.15 -13.90
C CYS A 505 6.03 -6.76 -13.64
N VAL A 506 5.85 -5.97 -14.70
CA VAL A 506 5.18 -4.65 -14.68
C VAL A 506 3.70 -4.71 -14.37
N GLU A 507 3.05 -5.87 -14.38
CA GLU A 507 1.64 -6.01 -13.99
C GLU A 507 1.48 -5.94 -12.47
N CYS A 508 2.47 -6.45 -11.72
CA CYS A 508 2.40 -6.56 -10.26
C CYS A 508 3.29 -5.56 -9.51
N HIS A 509 4.36 -5.03 -10.13
CA HIS A 509 5.34 -4.18 -9.44
C HIS A 509 5.26 -2.69 -9.81
N ASN A 510 5.49 -1.84 -8.79
CA ASN A 510 5.82 -0.42 -8.94
C ASN A 510 7.33 -0.24 -8.89
N TYR A 511 7.93 0.26 -9.97
CA TYR A 511 9.39 0.40 -10.09
C TYR A 511 9.88 1.81 -9.81
N HIS A 512 9.35 2.81 -10.53
CA HIS A 512 9.63 4.21 -10.26
C HIS A 512 8.70 4.65 -9.12
N HIS A 513 9.27 5.12 -8.00
CA HIS A 513 8.55 5.53 -6.78
C HIS A 513 7.87 4.42 -5.95
N GLY A 514 8.32 3.16 -6.04
CA GLY A 514 7.76 2.07 -5.22
C GLY A 514 7.84 2.30 -3.70
N ASP A 515 8.75 3.14 -3.21
CA ASP A 515 8.83 3.54 -1.79
C ASP A 515 7.77 4.58 -1.38
N GLN A 516 7.08 5.20 -2.34
CA GLN A 516 6.04 6.20 -2.12
C GLN A 516 4.73 5.81 -2.85
N PRO A 517 4.11 4.68 -2.48
CA PRO A 517 3.00 4.06 -3.21
C PRO A 517 1.72 4.90 -3.32
N TYR A 518 1.64 5.98 -2.53
CA TYR A 518 0.48 6.87 -2.50
C TYR A 518 0.70 8.22 -3.21
N GLN A 519 1.89 8.44 -3.76
CA GLN A 519 2.29 9.75 -4.26
C GLN A 519 2.46 9.67 -5.78
N GLY A 520 1.40 10.05 -6.48
CA GLY A 520 1.50 10.50 -7.87
C GLY A 520 1.91 11.97 -7.93
N VAL A 521 2.52 12.42 -9.03
CA VAL A 521 2.79 13.85 -9.25
C VAL A 521 1.47 14.63 -9.18
N GLY A 522 1.33 15.49 -8.17
CA GLY A 522 0.12 16.29 -7.90
C GLY A 522 -0.94 15.62 -7.01
N ALA A 523 -0.75 14.37 -6.58
CA ALA A 523 -1.65 13.72 -5.64
C ALA A 523 -1.47 14.28 -4.22
N ALA A 524 -2.57 14.45 -3.47
CA ALA A 524 -2.48 14.81 -2.06
C ALA A 524 -1.69 13.71 -1.32
N ALA A 525 -0.73 14.12 -0.47
CA ALA A 525 0.04 13.20 0.36
C ALA A 525 -0.93 12.35 1.20
N TRP A 526 -0.97 11.06 0.93
CA TRP A 526 -1.66 10.10 1.78
C TRP A 526 -0.71 9.71 2.90
N ASP A 527 -0.78 10.44 4.01
CA ASP A 527 -0.11 10.03 5.24
C ASP A 527 -1.15 9.34 6.13
N PRO A 528 -1.00 8.03 6.43
CA PRO A 528 -1.88 7.32 7.33
C PRO A 528 -1.87 7.88 8.77
N LYS A 529 -0.93 8.76 9.11
CA LYS A 529 -0.90 9.53 10.36
C LYS A 529 -1.81 10.77 10.33
N ILE A 530 -2.20 11.25 9.14
CA ILE A 530 -3.12 12.39 9.00
C ILE A 530 -4.55 11.88 9.14
N LEU A 531 -5.20 12.30 10.21
CA LEU A 531 -6.56 11.92 10.54
C LEU A 531 -7.55 12.55 9.54
N ARG A 532 -8.25 11.71 8.78
CA ARG A 532 -9.39 12.14 7.94
C ARG A 532 -10.68 12.18 8.75
N THR A 533 -11.53 13.14 8.43
CA THR A 533 -12.90 13.25 8.95
C THR A 533 -13.78 12.16 8.36
N ILE A 534 -14.93 11.91 8.97
CA ILE A 534 -15.92 10.93 8.51
C ILE A 534 -16.39 11.28 7.10
N GLU A 535 -16.65 12.56 6.83
CA GLU A 535 -17.08 13.10 5.54
C GLU A 535 -16.01 12.90 4.45
N GLN A 536 -14.72 12.98 4.81
CA GLN A 536 -13.61 12.73 3.89
C GLN A 536 -13.45 11.26 3.51
N MET A 537 -13.90 10.33 4.37
CA MET A 537 -13.85 8.88 4.09
C MET A 537 -15.11 8.37 3.39
N GLN A 538 -16.27 8.99 3.62
CA GLN A 538 -17.57 8.52 3.13
C GLN A 538 -17.91 8.84 1.67
N LYS A 539 -17.04 9.56 0.92
CA LYS A 539 -17.27 9.78 -0.52
C LYS A 539 -17.16 8.46 -1.28
N ARG A 540 -18.31 7.83 -1.58
CA ARG A 540 -18.39 6.67 -2.48
C ARG A 540 -18.05 7.09 -3.91
N ILE A 541 -17.48 6.14 -4.65
CA ILE A 541 -17.33 6.24 -6.11
C ILE A 541 -18.75 6.31 -6.71
N PRO A 542 -19.08 7.31 -7.54
CA PRO A 542 -20.32 7.34 -8.30
C PRO A 542 -20.47 6.12 -9.24
#